data_AF-A0A0P9D7V8-F1
#
_entry.id   AF-A0A0P9D7V8-F1
#
_cell.length_a   1.000
_cell.length_b   1.000
_cell.length_c   1.000
_cell.angle_alpha   90.00
_cell.angle_beta   90.00
_cell.angle_gamma   90.00
#
_symmetry.space_group_name_H-M   'P 1'
#
loop_
_entity.id
_entity.type
_entity.pdbx_description
1 polymer ?
#
loop_
_entity_poly.entity_id
_entity_poly.type
_entity_poly.pdbx_seq_one_letter_code
_entity_poly.pdbx_strand_id
1 'polypeptide(L)' 'LDVIWGEPAEITPPLANGDDLMRELGLPPGPELGRLLAAIGEAQADGTITTRDEALALARRLAERK' A
#
# COMPACT_ATOMS: atom_id res chain seq x y z
N LEU A 1 27.36 -3.89 -26.62
CA LEU A 1 25.88 -3.79 -26.54
C LEU A 1 25.60 -2.96 -25.31
N ASP A 2 25.21 -1.70 -25.53
CA ASP A 2 24.90 -0.74 -24.48
C ASP A 2 23.71 -1.25 -23.66
N VAL A 3 23.93 -1.40 -22.36
CA VAL A 3 22.87 -1.53 -21.36
C VAL A 3 22.20 -0.15 -21.26
N ILE A 4 21.33 0.13 -22.21
CA ILE A 4 20.31 1.15 -22.05
C ILE A 4 19.19 0.49 -21.23
N TRP A 5 18.68 1.24 -20.25
CA TRP A 5 17.55 0.97 -19.35
C TRP A 5 17.93 0.43 -17.97
N GLY A 6 17.53 1.22 -16.96
CA GLY A 6 18.01 1.18 -15.58
C GLY A 6 17.78 -0.14 -14.86
N GLU A 7 18.45 -0.25 -13.70
CA GLU A 7 18.32 -1.33 -12.73
C GLU A 7 16.87 -1.81 -12.68
N PRO A 8 16.59 -3.13 -12.78
CA PRO A 8 15.23 -3.62 -12.66
C PRO A 8 14.70 -3.09 -11.33
N ALA A 9 13.71 -2.20 -11.37
CA ALA A 9 13.08 -1.70 -10.17
C ALA A 9 12.65 -2.93 -9.38
N GLU A 10 13.26 -3.18 -8.23
CA GLU A 10 12.90 -4.30 -7.38
C GLU A 10 11.42 -4.16 -7.07
N ILE A 11 10.60 -5.01 -7.69
CA ILE A 11 9.16 -5.01 -7.46
C ILE A 11 8.98 -5.56 -6.05
N THR A 12 8.93 -4.65 -5.09
CA THR A 12 8.64 -5.01 -3.70
C THR A 12 7.16 -5.39 -3.63
N PRO A 13 6.82 -6.62 -3.19
CA PRO A 13 5.43 -7.03 -3.06
C PRO A 13 4.69 -6.12 -2.08
N PRO A 14 3.45 -5.71 -2.36
CA PRO A 14 2.70 -4.83 -1.46
C PRO A 14 2.50 -5.49 -0.09
N LEU A 15 2.63 -4.70 0.98
CA LEU A 15 2.46 -5.19 2.37
C LEU A 15 1.02 -5.58 2.70
N ALA A 16 0.04 -4.97 2.02
CA ALA A 16 -1.37 -5.30 2.11
C ALA A 16 -2.03 -5.03 0.75
N ASN A 17 -3.03 -5.85 0.40
CA ASN A 17 -3.79 -5.70 -0.84
C ASN A 17 -5.23 -5.21 -0.59
N GLY A 18 -6.01 -5.05 -1.66
CA GLY A 18 -7.39 -4.58 -1.56
C GLY A 18 -8.28 -5.48 -0.71
N ASP A 19 -8.16 -6.80 -0.85
CA ASP A 19 -8.96 -7.76 -0.08
C ASP A 19 -8.65 -7.70 1.42
N ASP A 20 -7.38 -7.51 1.78
CA ASP A 20 -6.96 -7.30 3.16
C ASP A 20 -7.66 -6.09 3.77
N LEU A 21 -7.64 -4.96 3.07
CA LEU A 21 -8.24 -3.71 3.53
C LEU A 21 -9.78 -3.81 3.60
N MET A 22 -10.42 -4.44 2.61
CA MET A 22 -11.87 -4.64 2.62
C MET A 22 -12.30 -5.49 3.81
N ARG A 23 -11.56 -6.57 4.12
CA ARG A 23 -11.85 -7.44 5.27
C ARG A 23 -11.59 -6.76 6.61
N GLU A 24 -10.49 -6.02 6.72
CA GLU A 24 -10.09 -5.37 7.98
C GLU A 24 -10.96 -4.15 8.30
N LEU A 25 -11.31 -3.35 7.28
CA LEU A 25 -12.00 -2.07 7.46
C LEU A 25 -13.50 -2.13 7.12
N GLY A 26 -13.99 -3.27 6.59
CA GLY A 26 -15.39 -3.40 6.15
C GLY A 26 -15.76 -2.47 4.99
N LEU A 27 -14.77 -2.05 4.19
CA LEU A 27 -14.97 -1.10 3.10
C LEU A 27 -15.44 -1.81 1.82
N PRO A 28 -16.38 -1.23 1.06
CA PRO A 28 -16.68 -1.69 -0.28
C PRO A 28 -15.55 -1.29 -1.26
N PRO A 29 -15.45 -1.96 -2.42
CA PRO A 29 -14.55 -1.53 -3.48
C PRO A 29 -14.91 -0.12 -3.95
N GLY A 30 -13.91 0.76 -4.11
CA GLY A 30 -14.14 2.13 -4.57
C GLY A 30 -12.95 3.08 -4.41
N PRO A 31 -13.14 4.38 -4.70
CA PRO A 31 -12.07 5.38 -4.68
C PRO A 31 -11.37 5.52 -3.33
N GLU A 32 -12.09 5.26 -2.24
CA GLU A 32 -11.53 5.28 -0.90
C GLU A 32 -10.52 4.14 -0.68
N LEU A 33 -10.89 2.91 -1.05
CA LEU A 33 -9.97 1.76 -1.01
C LEU A 33 -8.71 2.05 -1.83
N GLY A 34 -8.87 2.61 -3.03
CA GLY A 34 -7.75 3.03 -3.88
C GLY A 34 -6.84 4.06 -3.22
N ARG A 35 -7.40 5.08 -2.54
CA ARG A 35 -6.60 6.06 -1.78
C ARG A 35 -5.81 5.42 -0.66
N LEU A 36 -6.39 4.47 0.08
CA LEU A 36 -5.70 3.78 1.16
C LEU A 36 -4.55 2.91 0.63
N LEU A 37 -4.77 2.19 -0.47
CA LEU A 37 -3.74 1.39 -1.12
C LEU A 37 -2.58 2.26 -1.65
N ALA A 38 -2.89 3.42 -2.22
CA ALA A 38 -1.87 4.37 -2.68
C ALA A 38 -1.00 4.87 -1.51
N ALA A 39 -1.62 5.29 -0.40
CA ALA A 39 -0.90 5.76 0.78
C ALA A 39 -0.03 4.67 1.42
N ILE A 40 -0.49 3.42 1.43
CA ILE A 40 0.31 2.26 1.86
C ILE A 40 1.50 2.05 0.92
N GLY A 41 1.28 2.11 -0.40
CA GLY A 41 2.35 1.97 -1.38
C GLY A 41 3.44 3.03 -1.25
N GLU A 42 3.06 4.29 -1.00
CA GLU A 42 4.01 5.38 -0.74
C GLU A 42 4.82 5.13 0.54
N ALA A 43 4.14 4.80 1.65
CA ALA A 43 4.79 4.52 2.94
C ALA A 43 5.64 3.24 2.92
N GLN A 44 5.35 2.31 2.03
CA GLN A 44 6.18 1.14 1.80
C GLN A 44 7.41 1.50 0.98
N ALA A 45 7.24 2.29 -0.08
CA ALA A 45 8.33 2.69 -0.98
C ALA A 45 9.41 3.54 -0.29
N ASP A 46 9.03 4.33 0.72
CA ASP A 46 9.96 5.13 1.52
C ASP A 46 10.47 4.41 2.79
N GLY A 47 9.98 3.19 3.07
CA GLY A 47 10.35 2.38 4.23
C GLY A 47 9.73 2.84 5.55
N THR A 48 8.74 3.73 5.53
CA THR A 48 7.97 4.14 6.73
C THR A 48 7.23 2.97 7.36
N ILE A 49 6.76 2.03 6.53
CA ILE A 49 6.17 0.77 6.96
C ILE A 49 6.87 -0.40 6.26
N THR A 50 7.03 -1.50 6.98
CA THR A 50 7.77 -2.68 6.52
C THR A 50 6.99 -3.98 6.74
N THR A 51 5.84 -3.89 7.41
CA THR A 51 5.01 -5.05 7.75
C THR A 51 3.55 -4.87 7.35
N ARG A 52 2.85 -5.99 7.18
CA ARG A 52 1.41 -6.01 6.91
C ARG A 52 0.61 -5.34 8.03
N ASP A 53 0.99 -5.56 9.29
CA ASP A 53 0.27 -5.00 10.44
C ASP A 53 0.41 -3.47 10.49
N GLU A 54 1.58 -2.92 10.16
CA GLU A 54 1.79 -1.48 10.01
C GLU A 54 0.95 -0.90 8.87
N ALA A 55 0.87 -1.61 7.73
CA ALA A 55 0.02 -1.20 6.60
C ALA A 55 -1.45 -1.12 6.99
N LEU A 56 -1.98 -2.12 7.71
CA LEU A 56 -3.36 -2.13 8.20
C LEU A 56 -3.61 -1.04 9.25
N ALA A 57 -2.66 -0.83 10.16
CA ALA A 57 -2.74 0.24 11.16
C ALA A 57 -2.76 1.64 10.51
N LEU A 58 -1.95 1.86 9.47
CA LEU A 58 -1.98 3.08 8.67
C LEU A 58 -3.33 3.26 7.98
N ALA A 59 -3.83 2.21 7.32
CA ALA A 59 -5.12 2.24 6.63
C ALA A 59 -6.26 2.64 7.58
N ARG A 60 -6.29 2.05 8.77
CA ARG A 60 -7.27 2.35 9.81
C ARG A 60 -7.21 3.82 10.25
N ARG A 61 -5.99 4.33 10.55
CA ARG A 61 -5.80 5.74 10.93
C ARG A 61 -6.27 6.70 9.84
N LEU A 62 -6.05 6.38 8.57
CA LEU A 62 -6.48 7.22 7.44
C LEU A 62 -7.99 7.17 7.23
N ALA A 63 -8.63 6.02 7.43
CA ALA A 63 -10.09 5.88 7.34
C ALA A 63 -10.82 6.64 8.46
N GLU A 64 -10.25 6.71 9.67
CA GLU A 64 -10.80 7.45 10.81
C GLU A 64 -10.68 8.98 10.67
N ARG A 65 -9.76 9.49 9.82
CA ARG A 65 -9.51 10.93 9.60
C ARG A 65 -10.43 11.57 8.55
N LYS A 66 -11.57 10.96 8.27
CA LYS A 66 -12.62 11.51 7.39
C LYS A 66 -13.25 12.78 7.94
#